data_AF-J9G884-F1
#
_entry.id   AF-J9G884-F1
#
_cell.length_a   1.000
_cell.length_b   1.000
_cell.length_c   1.000
_cell.angle_alpha   90.00
_cell.angle_beta   90.00
_cell.angle_gamma   90.00
#
_symmetry.space_group_name_H-M   'P 1'
#
loop_
_entity.id
_entity.type
_entity.pdbx_description
1 polymer ?
#
loop_
_entity_poly.entity_id
_entity_poly.type
_entity_poly.pdbx_seq_one_letter_code
_entity_poly.pdbx_strand_id
1 'polypeptide(L)'
;MLLRPAISYGWEAAKAVTEAREQVAALIGADPREIVWTSGATESDNLAIKGIAHFYKEKGRHLITVKTEHKAVLDSMRHLESEGYEVTYLDVQEDGLINLD
;
A
#
# COMPACT_ATOMS: atom_id res chain seq x y z
N MET A 1 -10.48 34.13 29.13
CA MET A 1 -9.41 34.19 28.11
C MET A 1 -8.45 32.99 28.29
N LEU A 2 -8.88 31.75 27.97
CA LEU A 2 -8.04 30.54 28.13
C LEU A 2 -8.46 29.38 27.18
N LEU A 3 -8.72 29.66 25.89
CA LEU A 3 -9.08 28.61 24.90
C LEU A 3 -8.19 28.62 23.62
N ARG A 4 -7.06 29.33 23.62
CA ARG A 4 -6.22 29.54 22.42
C ARG A 4 -5.03 28.59 22.18
N PRO A 5 -4.38 27.96 23.18
CA PRO A 5 -3.17 27.16 22.92
C PRO A 5 -3.44 25.87 22.15
N ALA A 6 -4.51 25.14 22.51
CA ALA A 6 -4.80 23.82 21.94
C ALA A 6 -5.07 23.85 20.43
N ILE A 7 -5.67 24.95 19.93
CA ILE A 7 -5.94 25.15 18.51
C ILE A 7 -4.63 25.42 17.75
N SER A 8 -3.71 26.19 18.33
CA SER A 8 -2.40 26.48 17.74
C SER A 8 -1.59 25.21 17.51
N TYR A 9 -1.50 24.34 18.52
CA TYR A 9 -0.75 23.08 18.41
C TYR A 9 -1.34 22.15 17.34
N GLY A 10 -2.67 22.11 17.21
CA GLY A 10 -3.32 21.33 16.15
C GLY A 10 -3.00 21.83 14.75
N TRP A 11 -2.93 23.15 14.54
CA TRP A 11 -2.58 23.75 13.25
C TRP A 11 -1.10 23.55 12.90
N GLU A 12 -0.22 23.71 13.88
CA GLU A 12 1.21 23.44 13.72
C GLU A 12 1.45 21.98 13.34
N ALA A 13 0.78 21.04 14.02
CA ALA A 13 0.84 19.62 13.68
C ALA A 13 0.29 19.34 12.27
N ALA A 14 -0.85 19.91 11.90
CA ALA A 14 -1.44 19.74 10.56
C ALA A 14 -0.53 20.28 9.45
N LYS A 15 0.14 21.41 9.70
CA LYS A 15 1.14 22.00 8.80
C LYS A 15 2.32 21.06 8.61
N ALA A 16 2.89 20.53 9.69
CA ALA A 16 4.00 19.58 9.61
C ALA A 16 3.63 18.29 8.87
N VAL A 17 2.42 17.74 9.10
CA VAL A 17 1.92 16.56 8.37
C VAL A 17 1.74 16.84 6.88
N THR A 18 1.31 18.05 6.52
CA THR A 18 1.14 18.47 5.11
C THR A 18 2.50 18.61 4.43
N GLU A 19 3.46 19.29 5.07
CA GLU A 19 4.83 19.45 4.56
C GLU A 19 5.53 18.10 4.37
N ALA A 20 5.41 17.17 5.32
CA ALA A 20 5.95 15.81 5.17
C ALA A 20 5.32 15.06 4.00
N ARG A 21 4.02 15.28 3.74
CA ARG A 21 3.31 14.66 2.62
C ARG A 21 3.85 15.16 1.28
N GLU A 22 4.06 16.46 1.17
CA GLU A 22 4.65 17.10 -0.01
C GLU A 22 6.07 16.58 -0.29
N GLN A 23 6.88 16.38 0.77
CA GLN A 23 8.23 15.82 0.63
C GLN A 23 8.25 14.40 0.08
N VAL A 24 7.41 13.50 0.62
CA VAL A 24 7.32 12.12 0.13
C VAL A 24 6.78 12.09 -1.31
N ALA A 25 5.74 12.88 -1.60
CA ALA A 25 5.17 12.97 -2.94
C ALA A 25 6.20 13.45 -3.97
N ALA A 26 6.97 14.49 -3.63
CA ALA A 26 8.05 15.00 -4.49
C ALA A 26 9.16 13.95 -4.72
N LEU A 27 9.50 13.14 -3.72
CA LEU A 27 10.51 12.09 -3.83
C LEU A 27 10.13 11.02 -4.87
N ILE A 28 8.85 10.65 -4.94
CA ILE A 28 8.36 9.58 -5.83
C ILE A 28 7.64 10.10 -7.09
N GLY A 29 7.55 11.42 -7.27
CA GLY A 29 6.88 12.05 -8.41
C GLY A 29 5.35 11.91 -8.40
N ALA A 30 4.73 11.82 -7.22
CA ALA A 30 3.27 11.68 -7.04
C ALA A 30 2.60 13.02 -6.70
N ASP A 31 1.27 13.07 -6.83
CA ASP A 31 0.47 14.15 -6.25
C ASP A 31 0.38 13.96 -4.73
N PRO A 32 0.52 14.99 -3.88
CA PRO A 32 0.40 14.85 -2.43
C PRO A 32 -0.91 14.18 -2.00
N ARG A 33 -2.00 14.34 -2.74
CA ARG A 33 -3.31 13.73 -2.45
C ARG A 33 -3.30 12.20 -2.61
N GLU A 34 -2.32 11.63 -3.30
CA GLU A 34 -2.16 10.19 -3.49
C GLU A 34 -1.41 9.52 -2.33
N ILE A 35 -0.75 10.31 -1.47
CA ILE A 35 -0.05 9.77 -0.31
C ILE A 35 -1.06 9.46 0.78
N VAL A 36 -1.11 8.21 1.25
CA VAL A 36 -1.87 7.79 2.43
C VAL A 36 -0.88 7.37 3.51
N TRP A 37 -1.01 7.94 4.71
CA TRP A 37 -0.17 7.55 5.84
C TRP A 37 -0.71 6.25 6.45
N THR A 38 0.15 5.24 6.55
CA THR A 38 -0.11 3.96 7.24
C THR A 38 0.89 3.81 8.39
N SER A 39 0.72 2.77 9.20
CA SER A 39 1.68 2.40 10.25
C SER A 39 2.98 1.81 9.72
N GLY A 40 3.03 1.42 8.44
CA GLY A 40 4.22 0.88 7.79
C GLY A 40 3.90 0.05 6.55
N ALA A 41 4.95 -0.48 5.91
CA ALA A 41 4.85 -1.20 4.64
C ALA A 41 3.90 -2.42 4.69
N THR A 42 3.92 -3.20 5.78
CA THR A 42 3.00 -4.35 5.95
C THR A 42 1.52 -3.94 5.87
N GLU A 43 1.16 -2.81 6.46
CA GLU A 43 -0.22 -2.29 6.39
C GLU A 43 -0.52 -1.76 4.98
N SER A 44 0.43 -1.06 4.35
CA SER A 44 0.29 -0.57 2.97
C SER A 44 0.07 -1.71 1.97
N ASP A 45 0.84 -2.79 2.06
CA ASP A 45 0.71 -3.97 1.19
C ASP A 45 -0.68 -4.61 1.35
N ASN A 46 -1.13 -4.79 2.60
CA ASN A 46 -2.45 -5.35 2.89
C ASN A 46 -3.57 -4.46 2.35
N LEU A 47 -3.47 -3.14 2.57
CA LEU A 47 -4.46 -2.17 2.12
C LEU A 47 -4.58 -2.17 0.59
N ALA A 48 -3.45 -2.15 -0.12
CA ALA A 48 -3.42 -2.16 -1.58
C ALA A 48 -3.97 -3.48 -2.14
N ILE A 49 -3.42 -4.63 -1.72
CA ILE A 49 -3.74 -5.94 -2.29
C ILE A 49 -5.17 -6.37 -1.96
N LYS A 50 -5.56 -6.33 -0.69
CA LYS A 50 -6.91 -6.78 -0.29
C LYS A 50 -7.95 -5.78 -0.75
N GLY A 51 -7.67 -4.48 -0.64
CA GLY A 51 -8.56 -3.42 -1.09
C GLY A 51 -8.90 -3.55 -2.57
N ILE A 52 -7.90 -3.71 -3.44
CA ILE A 52 -8.13 -3.82 -4.89
C ILE A 52 -8.84 -5.12 -5.26
N ALA A 53 -8.44 -6.24 -4.65
CA ALA A 53 -9.06 -7.54 -4.89
C ALA A 53 -10.55 -7.51 -4.53
N HIS A 54 -10.89 -7.04 -3.32
CA HIS A 54 -12.27 -6.96 -2.85
C HIS A 54 -13.12 -5.97 -3.66
N PHE A 55 -12.54 -4.83 -4.05
CA PHE A 55 -13.26 -3.82 -4.83
C PHE A 55 -13.60 -4.32 -6.24
N TYR A 56 -12.69 -5.06 -6.89
CA TYR A 56 -12.88 -5.55 -8.25
C TYR A 56 -13.30 -7.01 -8.36
N LYS A 57 -13.74 -7.65 -7.26
CA LYS A 57 -14.13 -9.08 -7.23
C LYS A 57 -15.10 -9.51 -8.34
N GLU A 58 -16.01 -8.62 -8.76
CA GLU A 58 -17.00 -8.88 -9.81
C GLU A 58 -16.41 -8.89 -11.22
N LYS A 59 -15.22 -8.29 -11.41
CA LYS A 59 -14.50 -8.30 -12.69
C LYS A 59 -13.64 -9.55 -12.88
N GLY A 60 -13.43 -10.33 -11.83
CA GLY A 60 -12.56 -11.49 -11.83
C GLY A 60 -11.89 -11.69 -10.48
N ARG A 61 -11.37 -12.89 -10.27
CA ARG A 61 -10.77 -13.32 -9.00
C ARG A 61 -9.38 -13.92 -9.20
N HIS A 62 -8.70 -13.56 -10.28
CA HIS A 62 -7.35 -13.99 -10.57
C HIS A 62 -6.36 -12.89 -10.21
N LEU A 63 -5.36 -13.23 -9.39
CA LEU A 63 -4.30 -12.34 -8.95
C LEU A 63 -2.95 -12.92 -9.36
N ILE A 64 -1.97 -12.04 -9.59
CA ILE A 64 -0.62 -12.42 -9.99
C ILE A 64 0.37 -11.76 -9.02
N THR A 65 1.35 -12.53 -8.57
CA THR A 65 2.43 -12.08 -7.69
C THR A 65 3.71 -12.85 -8.01
N VAL A 66 4.83 -12.52 -7.35
CA VAL A 66 6.12 -13.22 -7.53
C VAL A 66 6.46 -14.00 -6.25
N LYS A 67 7.07 -15.19 -6.38
CA LYS A 67 7.44 -16.04 -5.24
C LYS A 67 8.44 -15.39 -4.28
N THR A 68 9.20 -14.40 -4.74
CA THR A 68 10.25 -13.71 -3.98
C THR A 68 9.75 -12.48 -3.21
N GLU A 69 8.45 -12.19 -3.25
CA GLU A 69 7.84 -11.07 -2.52
C GLU A 69 8.02 -11.17 -1.00
N HIS A 70 7.95 -10.01 -0.34
CA HIS A 70 7.98 -9.96 1.11
C HIS A 70 6.79 -10.72 1.72
N LYS A 71 6.98 -11.26 2.94
CA LYS A 71 5.95 -12.07 3.63
C LYS A 71 4.60 -11.36 3.76
N ALA A 72 4.58 -10.04 3.91
CA ALA A 72 3.35 -9.24 3.98
C ALA A 72 2.46 -9.36 2.72
N VAL A 73 3.10 -9.45 1.54
CA VAL A 73 2.42 -9.69 0.26
C VAL A 73 1.97 -11.14 0.16
N LEU A 74 2.87 -12.09 0.38
CA LEU A 74 2.58 -13.52 0.23
C LEU A 74 1.47 -14.00 1.18
N ASP A 75 1.47 -13.53 2.44
CA ASP A 75 0.42 -13.88 3.40
C ASP A 75 -0.92 -13.20 3.06
N SER A 76 -0.90 -12.01 2.44
CA SER A 76 -2.12 -11.38 1.91
C SER A 76 -2.71 -12.17 0.74
N MET A 77 -1.88 -12.67 -0.16
CA MET A 77 -2.30 -13.50 -1.28
C MET A 77 -2.88 -14.84 -0.81
N ARG A 78 -2.21 -15.55 0.11
CA ARG A 78 -2.72 -16.80 0.71
C ARG A 78 -4.05 -16.61 1.42
N HIS A 79 -4.23 -15.47 2.08
CA HIS A 79 -5.51 -15.13 2.69
C HIS A 79 -6.60 -15.00 1.62
N LEU A 80 -6.34 -14.32 0.51
CA LEU A 80 -7.28 -14.19 -0.60
C LEU A 80 -7.54 -15.54 -1.30
N GLU A 81 -6.56 -16.44 -1.40
CA GLU A 81 -6.79 -17.82 -1.85
C GLU A 81 -7.83 -18.52 -0.99
N SER A 82 -7.77 -18.37 0.34
CA SER A 82 -8.76 -18.93 1.26
C SER A 82 -10.17 -18.35 1.08
N GLU A 83 -10.28 -17.15 0.51
CA GLU A 83 -11.55 -16.54 0.14
C GLU A 83 -12.08 -17.03 -1.22
N GLY A 84 -11.26 -17.75 -2.00
CA GLY A 84 -11.61 -18.30 -3.32
C GLY A 84 -11.06 -17.49 -4.50
N TYR A 85 -10.00 -16.68 -4.30
CA TYR A 85 -9.22 -16.14 -5.41
C TYR A 85 -8.26 -17.19 -5.95
N GLU A 86 -8.01 -17.17 -7.25
CA GLU A 86 -6.91 -17.88 -7.88
C GLU A 86 -5.67 -16.99 -7.84
N VAL A 87 -4.55 -17.50 -7.37
CA VAL A 87 -3.29 -16.74 -7.33
C VAL A 87 -2.22 -17.46 -8.12
N THR A 88 -1.63 -16.77 -9.09
CA THR A 88 -0.42 -17.21 -9.78
C THR A 88 0.81 -16.61 -9.12
N TYR A 89 1.70 -17.47 -8.63
CA TYR A 89 3.00 -17.08 -8.08
C TYR A 89 4.09 -17.32 -9.14
N LEU A 90 4.58 -16.26 -9.76
CA LEU A 90 5.61 -16.30 -10.78
C LEU A 90 6.96 -16.70 -10.18
N ASP A 91 7.69 -17.54 -10.92
CA ASP A 91 9.10 -17.83 -10.66
C ASP A 91 9.99 -16.65 -11.12
N VAL A 92 11.21 -16.63 -10.60
CA VAL A 92 12.27 -15.71 -11.05
C VAL A 92 13.34 -16.50 -11.79
N GLN A 93 14.07 -15.83 -12.67
CA GLN A 93 15.25 -16.34 -13.33
C GLN A 93 16.44 -16.40 -12.35
N GLU A 94 17.58 -16.93 -12.81
CA GLU A 94 18.79 -17.06 -11.96
C GLU A 94 19.33 -15.72 -11.45
N ASP A 95 19.04 -14.62 -12.13
CA ASP A 95 19.40 -13.25 -11.73
C ASP A 95 18.39 -12.61 -10.75
N GLY A 96 17.33 -13.34 -10.40
CA GLY A 96 16.27 -12.88 -9.50
C GLY A 96 15.21 -12.00 -10.18
N LEU A 97 15.25 -11.82 -11.51
CA LEU A 97 14.25 -11.06 -12.25
C LEU A 97 13.12 -11.95 -12.80
N ILE A 98 11.95 -11.35 -13.05
CA ILE A 98 10.84 -12.04 -13.70
C ILE A 98 11.05 -12.10 -15.22
N ASN A 99 10.50 -13.15 -15.86
CA ASN A 99 10.33 -13.13 -17.30
C ASN A 99 9.14 -12.20 -17.67
N LEU A 100 9.32 -11.35 -18.68
CA LEU A 100 8.30 -10.41 -19.16
C LEU A 100 7.50 -10.95 -20.36
N ASP A 101 7.97 -12.04 -20.98
CA ASP A 101 7.24 -12.80 -22.02
C ASP A 101 6.28 -13.82 -21.39
#